data_AF-A0A7C2M580-F1
#
_entry.id   AF-A0A7C2M580-F1
#
_cell.length_a   1.000
_cell.length_b   1.000
_cell.length_c   1.000
_cell.angle_alpha   90.00
_cell.angle_beta   90.00
_cell.angle_gamma   90.00
#
_symmetry.space_group_name_H-M   'P 1'
#
loop_
_entity.id
_entity.type
_entity.pdbx_description
1 polymer ?
#
loop_
_entity_poly.entity_id
_entity_poly.type
_entity_poly.pdbx_seq_one_letter_code
_entity_poly.pdbx_strand_id
1 'polypeptide(L)'
;VSTTGGTALQFKKESGATFEGLSLTGYDTSIDMKDSGALANVVIEQNIGNPESNYTIPATTSEASFNWINNRSNVESNILQGAVEGMVTLDPAVTYTLNSSYIVQEGGELIIPAGTRIIARDGGTDVYIAVLKGGKIDIQGTEDNPVVISSAEGNPGDWGGLTLVGNATTTEGVDAVAEVGGFIHGGNDDTDSSGSIKNLVISGTGAQINSESQYNGISFYAVGSGTVVENIAVINGADDGVEFFGGTVSASNLYLENNEDDAVDWTEGWNGTVTNVYVNHTIANFSTAVEADGANNDPKLVNFTAVSTTGGTALQFKKESGASFSNLYLEGYTTNVDMKDGGALSNIKIDGADATTGGDYTTGSKVDISAWSWIEAAL
;
A
#
# COMPACT_ATOMS: atom_id res chain seq x y z
N VAL A 1 11.66 20.74 -6.56
CA VAL A 1 10.25 20.57 -6.17
C VAL A 1 9.39 21.24 -7.22
N SER A 2 8.47 20.50 -7.82
CA SER A 2 7.41 21.03 -8.69
C SER A 2 6.04 20.73 -8.05
N THR A 3 5.04 21.55 -8.34
CA THR A 3 3.65 21.37 -7.89
C THR A 3 2.69 21.20 -9.07
N THR A 4 3.24 21.16 -10.29
CA THR A 4 2.48 21.12 -11.54
C THR A 4 3.09 20.11 -12.51
N GLY A 5 3.87 19.15 -12.03
CA GLY A 5 4.55 18.17 -12.87
C GLY A 5 5.73 18.75 -13.66
N GLY A 6 5.94 18.21 -14.86
CA GLY A 6 6.96 18.62 -15.82
C GLY A 6 8.28 17.84 -15.71
N THR A 7 9.24 18.21 -16.55
CA THR A 7 10.58 17.60 -16.58
C THR A 7 11.52 18.29 -15.59
N ALA A 8 12.11 17.52 -14.68
CA ALA A 8 13.06 18.02 -13.69
C ALA A 8 14.40 18.40 -14.33
N LEU A 9 15.03 17.47 -15.05
CA LEU A 9 16.32 17.65 -15.68
C LEU A 9 16.21 17.34 -17.19
N GLN A 10 16.47 18.33 -18.05
CA GLN A 10 16.50 18.12 -19.50
C GLN A 10 17.89 18.44 -20.04
N PHE A 11 18.48 17.47 -20.74
CA PHE A 11 19.78 17.61 -21.38
C PHE A 11 19.68 17.36 -22.89
N LYS A 12 20.57 18.00 -23.65
CA LYS A 12 20.77 17.79 -25.08
C LYS A 12 21.95 16.84 -25.34
N LYS A 13 22.14 16.46 -26.61
CA LYS A 13 23.02 15.38 -27.07
C LYS A 13 24.40 15.27 -26.39
N GLU A 14 25.09 16.39 -26.21
CA GLU A 14 26.46 16.42 -25.66
C GLU A 14 26.55 17.02 -24.25
N SER A 15 25.43 17.49 -23.69
CA SER A 15 25.39 18.08 -22.36
C SER A 15 25.11 17.05 -21.27
N GLY A 16 25.48 17.37 -20.05
CA GLY A 16 25.21 16.59 -18.85
C GLY A 16 25.62 17.37 -17.60
N ALA A 17 25.47 16.75 -16.45
CA ALA A 17 25.85 17.32 -15.16
C ALA A 17 26.12 16.21 -14.14
N THR A 18 26.92 16.54 -13.12
CA THR A 18 27.09 15.72 -11.93
C THR A 18 26.32 16.34 -10.79
N PHE A 19 25.47 15.55 -10.13
CA PHE A 19 24.66 15.94 -8.99
C PHE A 19 25.07 15.13 -7.76
N GLU A 20 25.16 15.83 -6.63
CA GLU A 20 25.30 15.28 -5.29
C GLU A 20 24.18 15.88 -4.43
N GLY A 21 23.45 15.04 -3.70
CA GLY A 21 22.25 15.41 -2.95
C GLY A 21 21.03 15.73 -3.83
N LEU A 22 20.88 15.10 -4.99
CA LEU A 22 19.73 15.37 -5.86
C LEU A 22 18.43 14.85 -5.24
N SER A 23 17.55 15.77 -4.83
CA SER A 23 16.19 15.45 -4.39
C SER A 23 15.17 16.02 -5.38
N LEU A 24 14.46 15.13 -6.08
CA LEU A 24 13.40 15.48 -7.02
C LEU A 24 12.05 15.13 -6.41
N THR A 25 11.07 16.00 -6.64
CA THR A 25 9.75 15.86 -6.04
C THR A 25 8.72 16.61 -6.89
N GLY A 26 7.64 15.93 -7.26
CA GLY A 26 6.51 16.52 -8.00
C GLY A 26 6.74 16.75 -9.50
N TYR A 27 7.72 16.09 -10.10
CA TYR A 27 8.01 16.13 -11.54
C TYR A 27 7.50 14.86 -12.22
N ASP A 28 7.01 14.97 -13.45
CA ASP A 28 6.54 13.83 -14.27
C ASP A 28 7.69 13.12 -15.01
N THR A 29 8.85 13.76 -15.09
CA THR A 29 10.03 13.18 -15.75
C THR A 29 11.26 13.61 -14.98
N SER A 30 12.02 12.64 -14.47
CA SER A 30 13.26 12.93 -13.73
C SER A 30 14.36 13.43 -14.66
N ILE A 31 14.62 12.69 -15.76
CA ILE A 31 15.68 12.98 -16.73
C ILE A 31 15.14 12.80 -18.15
N ASP A 32 15.22 13.85 -18.96
CA ASP A 32 14.93 13.83 -20.39
C ASP A 32 16.20 14.10 -21.20
N MET A 33 16.66 13.09 -21.94
CA MET A 33 17.74 13.23 -22.94
C MET A 33 17.14 13.60 -24.29
N LYS A 34 16.63 14.82 -24.41
CA LYS A 34 15.78 15.32 -25.51
C LYS A 34 16.29 15.04 -26.93
N ASP A 35 17.60 15.08 -27.14
CA ASP A 35 18.23 14.84 -28.44
C ASP A 35 19.03 13.51 -28.47
N SER A 36 18.58 12.51 -27.70
CA SER A 36 19.19 11.19 -27.57
C SER A 36 20.68 11.25 -27.19
N GLY A 37 21.02 12.11 -26.23
CA GLY A 37 22.36 12.16 -25.64
C GLY A 37 22.65 10.93 -24.78
N ALA A 38 23.93 10.69 -24.49
CA ALA A 38 24.32 9.57 -23.64
C ALA A 38 23.98 9.85 -22.17
N LEU A 39 23.24 8.94 -21.52
CA LEU A 39 22.94 9.03 -20.07
C LEU A 39 24.21 9.06 -19.21
N ALA A 40 25.32 8.48 -19.70
CA ALA A 40 26.62 8.55 -19.03
C ALA A 40 27.14 9.99 -18.79
N ASN A 41 26.54 10.99 -19.44
CA ASN A 41 26.85 12.40 -19.21
C ASN A 41 26.14 12.96 -17.95
N VAL A 42 25.11 12.27 -17.46
CA VAL A 42 24.38 12.63 -16.24
C VAL A 42 24.85 11.68 -15.14
N VAL A 43 25.48 12.24 -14.11
CA VAL A 43 25.98 11.47 -12.97
C VAL A 43 25.25 11.92 -11.71
N ILE A 44 24.63 11.02 -10.99
CA ILE A 44 23.86 11.30 -9.76
C ILE A 44 24.36 10.35 -8.68
N GLU A 45 24.80 10.89 -7.55
CA GLU A 45 25.42 10.11 -6.47
C GLU A 45 26.53 9.16 -6.98
N GLN A 46 27.41 9.69 -7.83
CA GLN A 46 28.50 8.95 -8.49
C GLN A 46 28.09 7.82 -9.46
N ASN A 47 26.79 7.62 -9.69
CA ASN A 47 26.26 6.64 -10.63
C ASN A 47 25.73 7.31 -11.89
N ILE A 48 25.61 6.56 -12.99
CA ILE A 48 24.95 7.05 -14.21
C ILE A 48 23.48 7.30 -13.88
N GLY A 49 22.96 8.46 -14.31
CA GLY A 49 21.57 8.82 -14.13
C GLY A 49 20.63 7.83 -14.81
N ASN A 50 19.63 7.38 -14.08
CA ASN A 50 18.51 6.55 -14.50
C ASN A 50 17.21 7.40 -14.65
N PRO A 51 16.64 7.54 -15.85
CA PRO A 51 15.37 8.24 -16.06
C PRO A 51 14.18 7.64 -15.30
N GLU A 52 14.23 6.34 -14.97
CA GLU A 52 13.17 5.64 -14.24
C GLU A 52 13.28 5.81 -12.72
N SER A 53 14.29 6.53 -12.24
CA SER A 53 14.45 6.79 -10.81
C SER A 53 13.78 8.11 -10.41
N ASN A 54 13.09 8.08 -9.27
CA ASN A 54 12.38 9.26 -8.74
C ASN A 54 13.28 10.21 -7.95
N TYR A 55 14.49 9.78 -7.57
CA TYR A 55 15.49 10.56 -6.82
C TYR A 55 14.92 11.26 -5.58
N THR A 56 14.18 10.51 -4.77
CA THR A 56 13.45 11.01 -3.60
C THR A 56 14.28 10.96 -2.31
N ILE A 57 15.62 10.99 -2.43
CA ILE A 57 16.49 11.07 -1.25
C ILE A 57 16.18 12.34 -0.44
N PRO A 58 16.43 12.34 0.88
CA PRO A 58 16.14 13.51 1.68
C PRO A 58 16.90 14.75 1.23
N ALA A 59 16.20 15.87 1.15
CA ALA A 59 16.76 17.13 0.66
C ALA A 59 17.70 17.73 1.72
N THR A 60 18.95 17.94 1.35
CA THR A 60 19.94 18.63 2.21
C THR A 60 19.78 20.16 2.20
N THR A 61 18.89 20.68 1.34
CA THR A 61 18.60 22.11 1.21
C THR A 61 17.18 22.40 1.68
N SER A 62 17.02 23.46 2.49
CA SER A 62 15.72 23.89 3.03
C SER A 62 15.34 25.25 2.47
N GLU A 63 14.04 25.49 2.28
CA GLU A 63 13.51 26.81 1.95
C GLU A 63 13.91 27.87 3.00
N ALA A 64 14.05 27.48 4.28
CA ALA A 64 14.47 28.39 5.34
C ALA A 64 15.85 29.02 5.08
N SER A 65 16.72 28.33 4.34
CA SER A 65 18.04 28.82 3.93
C SER A 65 17.97 29.99 2.95
N PHE A 66 16.80 30.24 2.34
CA PHE A 66 16.57 31.31 1.36
C PHE A 66 15.75 32.47 1.93
N ASN A 67 15.87 32.74 3.25
CA ASN A 67 15.15 33.80 3.96
C ASN A 67 15.32 35.24 3.42
N TRP A 68 16.28 35.45 2.53
CA TRP A 68 16.53 36.71 1.85
C TRP A 68 15.53 37.01 0.70
N ILE A 69 14.69 36.05 0.32
CA ILE A 69 13.65 36.24 -0.70
C ILE A 69 12.35 36.73 -0.03
N ASN A 70 12.00 38.00 -0.26
CA ASN A 70 10.86 38.68 0.40
C ASN A 70 9.51 38.53 -0.31
N ASN A 71 9.48 38.02 -1.55
CA ASN A 71 8.26 37.81 -2.36
C ASN A 71 8.02 36.32 -2.63
N ARG A 72 8.22 35.46 -1.63
CA ARG A 72 7.91 34.05 -1.77
C ARG A 72 6.39 33.90 -1.72
N SER A 73 5.79 33.42 -2.81
CA SER A 73 4.53 32.71 -2.69
C SER A 73 4.82 31.57 -1.72
N ASN A 74 4.09 31.48 -0.60
CA ASN A 74 4.24 30.35 0.30
C ASN A 74 4.14 29.08 -0.54
N VAL A 75 5.13 28.19 -0.44
CA VAL A 75 4.97 26.83 -0.95
C VAL A 75 3.72 26.31 -0.25
N GLU A 76 2.74 25.92 -1.06
CA GLU A 76 1.42 25.54 -0.59
C GLU A 76 1.54 24.45 0.47
N SER A 77 1.23 24.80 1.73
CA SER A 77 1.39 23.92 2.90
C SER A 77 0.45 22.71 2.88
N ASN A 78 -0.41 22.63 1.86
CA ASN A 78 -1.35 21.55 1.60
C ASN A 78 -0.85 20.55 0.55
N ILE A 79 0.35 20.71 -0.02
CA ILE A 79 0.91 19.74 -0.97
C ILE A 79 1.82 18.75 -0.23
N LEU A 80 1.50 17.46 -0.34
CA LEU A 80 2.29 16.35 0.21
C LEU A 80 3.12 15.73 -0.91
N GLN A 81 4.44 15.71 -0.70
CA GLN A 81 5.41 15.13 -1.62
C GLN A 81 6.83 15.17 -1.01
N GLY A 82 7.68 14.20 -1.37
CA GLY A 82 9.08 14.11 -0.93
C GLY A 82 9.26 13.32 0.37
N ALA A 83 10.39 13.55 1.05
CA ALA A 83 10.72 12.82 2.28
C ALA A 83 10.11 13.49 3.54
N VAL A 84 9.67 12.67 4.49
CA VAL A 84 9.33 13.09 5.86
C VAL A 84 10.50 12.73 6.77
N GLU A 85 11.23 13.76 7.19
CA GLU A 85 12.28 13.67 8.21
C GLU A 85 11.76 14.28 9.52
N GLY A 86 11.86 13.53 10.61
CA GLY A 86 11.27 13.92 11.89
C GLY A 86 9.74 13.90 11.87
N MET A 87 9.13 14.63 12.80
CA MET A 87 7.68 14.59 13.02
C MET A 87 6.95 15.64 12.17
N VAL A 88 6.00 15.18 11.36
CA VAL A 88 5.03 16.02 10.63
C VAL A 88 3.63 15.68 11.09
N THR A 89 2.85 16.68 11.50
CA THR A 89 1.43 16.55 11.83
C THR A 89 0.61 17.36 10.86
N LEU A 90 -0.34 16.72 10.18
CA LEU A 90 -1.28 17.38 9.28
C LEU A 90 -2.34 18.16 10.08
N ASP A 91 -2.90 19.21 9.47
CA ASP A 91 -4.03 19.97 10.03
C ASP A 91 -5.34 19.44 9.41
N PRO A 92 -6.26 18.86 10.19
CA PRO A 92 -7.51 18.31 9.66
C PRO A 92 -8.44 19.38 9.05
N ALA A 93 -8.18 20.68 9.29
CA ALA A 93 -8.91 21.77 8.63
C ALA A 93 -8.42 22.04 7.19
N VAL A 94 -7.33 21.40 6.76
CA VAL A 94 -6.72 21.56 5.43
C VAL A 94 -7.00 20.32 4.58
N THR A 95 -7.51 20.53 3.37
CA THR A 95 -7.52 19.49 2.34
C THR A 95 -6.15 19.44 1.69
N TYR A 96 -5.50 18.29 1.75
CA TYR A 96 -4.18 18.08 1.19
C TYR A 96 -4.25 17.49 -0.22
N THR A 97 -3.23 17.76 -1.03
CA THR A 97 -2.99 17.11 -2.32
C THR A 97 -1.72 16.29 -2.23
N LEU A 98 -1.81 14.97 -2.38
CA LEU A 98 -0.65 14.10 -2.56
C LEU A 98 -0.22 14.18 -4.04
N ASN A 99 0.83 14.95 -4.30
CA ASN A 99 1.23 15.30 -5.66
C ASN A 99 2.29 14.34 -6.25
N SER A 100 3.05 13.68 -5.38
CA SER A 100 4.08 12.69 -5.69
C SER A 100 4.30 11.81 -4.46
N SER A 101 5.18 10.82 -4.54
CA SER A 101 5.60 9.99 -3.41
C SER A 101 5.86 10.81 -2.14
N TYR A 102 5.30 10.38 -1.01
CA TYR A 102 5.52 10.97 0.30
C TYR A 102 6.04 9.90 1.25
N ILE A 103 7.34 9.97 1.53
CA ILE A 103 8.11 8.84 2.06
C ILE A 103 8.61 9.16 3.46
N VAL A 104 8.08 8.48 4.47
CA VAL A 104 8.53 8.56 5.85
C VAL A 104 9.83 7.80 6.02
N GLN A 105 10.89 8.53 6.32
CA GLN A 105 12.24 8.00 6.48
C GLN A 105 12.42 7.38 7.86
N GLU A 106 13.53 6.65 8.04
CA GLU A 106 13.95 6.17 9.37
C GLU A 106 13.98 7.34 10.38
N GLY A 107 13.33 7.17 11.53
CA GLY A 107 13.20 8.20 12.56
C GLY A 107 12.22 9.34 12.25
N GLY A 108 11.57 9.31 11.07
CA GLY A 108 10.45 10.17 10.72
C GLY A 108 9.11 9.65 11.26
N GLU A 109 8.16 10.55 11.44
CA GLU A 109 6.80 10.25 11.89
C GLU A 109 5.77 11.13 11.18
N LEU A 110 4.82 10.53 10.48
CA LEU A 110 3.69 11.22 9.85
C LEU A 110 2.41 11.00 10.66
N ILE A 111 1.86 12.07 11.23
CA ILE A 111 0.63 12.05 12.01
C ILE A 111 -0.50 12.65 11.16
N ILE A 112 -1.57 11.87 10.96
CA ILE A 112 -2.75 12.25 10.17
C ILE A 112 -3.98 12.26 11.09
N PRO A 113 -4.39 13.44 11.60
CA PRO A 113 -5.52 13.54 12.53
C PRO A 113 -6.87 13.15 11.89
N ALA A 114 -7.83 12.78 12.74
CA ALA A 114 -9.22 12.47 12.35
C ALA A 114 -9.82 13.52 11.41
N GLY A 115 -10.56 13.08 10.40
CA GLY A 115 -11.24 13.94 9.43
C GLY A 115 -10.35 14.54 8.34
N THR A 116 -9.04 14.28 8.35
CA THR A 116 -8.13 14.74 7.29
C THR A 116 -8.51 14.13 5.94
N ARG A 117 -8.48 14.95 4.89
CA ARG A 117 -8.75 14.54 3.50
C ARG A 117 -7.50 14.77 2.65
N ILE A 118 -7.04 13.73 1.98
CA ILE A 118 -5.88 13.77 1.10
C ILE A 118 -6.34 13.35 -0.30
N ILE A 119 -6.24 14.28 -1.24
CA ILE A 119 -6.54 14.06 -2.65
C ILE A 119 -5.24 13.63 -3.36
N ALA A 120 -5.11 12.37 -3.70
CA ALA A 120 -4.04 11.88 -4.55
C ALA A 120 -4.23 12.40 -5.98
N ARG A 121 -3.15 12.90 -6.58
CA ARG A 121 -3.13 13.18 -8.01
C ARG A 121 -3.19 11.84 -8.76
N ASP A 122 -4.04 11.75 -9.78
CA ASP A 122 -3.98 10.67 -10.76
C ASP A 122 -2.64 10.78 -11.51
N GLY A 123 -1.69 9.98 -11.05
CA GLY A 123 -0.30 10.01 -11.48
C GLY A 123 0.34 8.63 -11.47
N GLY A 124 -0.47 7.58 -11.29
CA GLY A 124 -0.04 6.19 -11.24
C GLY A 124 1.10 5.98 -10.25
N THR A 125 2.21 5.42 -10.74
CA THR A 125 3.35 4.94 -9.96
C THR A 125 4.18 6.04 -9.30
N ASP A 126 3.98 7.30 -9.66
CA ASP A 126 4.71 8.43 -9.11
C ASP A 126 4.08 9.00 -7.82
N VAL A 127 2.88 8.55 -7.45
CA VAL A 127 2.05 9.10 -6.38
C VAL A 127 1.68 7.99 -5.39
N TYR A 128 2.29 7.99 -4.21
CA TYR A 128 2.03 7.00 -3.15
C TYR A 128 2.50 7.53 -1.79
N ILE A 129 2.14 6.85 -0.70
CA ILE A 129 2.71 7.08 0.63
C ILE A 129 3.50 5.84 1.03
N ALA A 130 4.73 6.01 1.48
CA ALA A 130 5.55 4.91 1.98
C ALA A 130 6.11 5.21 3.38
N VAL A 131 6.14 4.21 4.24
CA VAL A 131 6.80 4.27 5.55
C VAL A 131 7.95 3.28 5.52
N LEU A 132 9.18 3.79 5.51
CA LEU A 132 10.37 2.96 5.46
C LEU A 132 10.67 2.34 6.83
N LYS A 133 11.51 1.31 6.84
CA LYS A 133 12.02 0.65 8.05
C LYS A 133 12.51 1.68 9.07
N GLY A 134 11.93 1.65 10.28
CA GLY A 134 12.23 2.59 11.37
C GLY A 134 11.51 3.95 11.30
N GLY A 135 10.75 4.22 10.23
CA GLY A 135 9.78 5.32 10.15
C GLY A 135 8.43 4.93 10.73
N LYS A 136 7.57 5.93 11.00
CA LYS A 136 6.23 5.71 11.60
C LYS A 136 5.12 6.49 10.92
N ILE A 137 3.94 5.92 10.88
CA ILE A 137 2.70 6.61 10.54
C ILE A 137 1.68 6.48 11.67
N ASP A 138 0.95 7.54 11.97
CA ASP A 138 -0.11 7.57 12.97
C ASP A 138 -1.38 8.19 12.35
N ILE A 139 -2.23 7.33 11.77
CA ILE A 139 -3.53 7.71 11.21
C ILE A 139 -4.57 7.59 12.32
N GLN A 140 -5.11 8.73 12.72
CA GLN A 140 -5.97 8.87 13.90
C GLN A 140 -7.44 9.05 13.53
N GLY A 141 -7.90 8.40 12.45
CA GLY A 141 -9.30 8.42 12.08
C GLY A 141 -10.19 7.91 13.21
N THR A 142 -11.46 8.32 13.18
CA THR A 142 -12.52 7.82 14.07
C THR A 142 -13.71 7.35 13.26
N GLU A 143 -14.63 6.58 13.85
CA GLU A 143 -15.84 6.13 13.14
C GLU A 143 -16.67 7.31 12.59
N ASP A 144 -16.74 8.41 13.34
CA ASP A 144 -17.47 9.62 12.95
C ASP A 144 -16.69 10.53 12.00
N ASN A 145 -15.35 10.49 12.06
CA ASN A 145 -14.45 11.32 11.26
C ASN A 145 -13.26 10.48 10.80
N PRO A 146 -13.45 9.58 9.82
CA PRO A 146 -12.36 8.77 9.29
C PRO A 146 -11.37 9.67 8.54
N VAL A 147 -10.16 9.18 8.34
CA VAL A 147 -9.21 9.76 7.39
C VAL A 147 -9.53 9.21 6.01
N VAL A 148 -9.57 10.08 4.99
CA VAL A 148 -9.85 9.68 3.60
C VAL A 148 -8.66 10.03 2.72
N ILE A 149 -8.14 9.03 2.00
CA ILE A 149 -7.09 9.21 0.99
C ILE A 149 -7.58 8.60 -0.32
N SER A 150 -7.84 9.43 -1.33
CA SER A 150 -8.34 8.95 -2.62
C SER A 150 -7.83 9.81 -3.76
N SER A 151 -7.80 9.27 -4.98
CA SER A 151 -7.80 10.12 -6.17
C SER A 151 -9.15 10.85 -6.29
N ALA A 152 -9.19 11.92 -7.08
CA ALA A 152 -10.39 12.76 -7.21
C ALA A 152 -11.61 11.99 -7.74
N GLU A 153 -11.40 11.06 -8.68
CA GLU A 153 -12.47 10.24 -9.26
C GLU A 153 -12.56 8.85 -8.60
N GLY A 154 -11.55 8.45 -7.82
CA GLY A 154 -11.50 7.15 -7.15
C GLY A 154 -11.44 5.97 -8.12
N ASN A 155 -10.84 6.14 -9.30
CA ASN A 155 -10.75 5.05 -10.27
C ASN A 155 -9.61 4.10 -9.91
N PRO A 156 -9.79 2.79 -10.14
CA PRO A 156 -8.72 1.81 -10.02
C PRO A 156 -7.45 2.25 -10.78
N GLY A 157 -6.31 2.24 -10.09
CA GLY A 157 -4.99 2.48 -10.68
C GLY A 157 -4.54 3.95 -10.75
N ASP A 158 -5.34 4.90 -10.28
CA ASP A 158 -5.01 6.34 -10.33
C ASP A 158 -3.73 6.67 -9.54
N TRP A 159 -3.44 5.94 -8.44
CA TRP A 159 -2.24 6.13 -7.61
C TRP A 159 -1.79 4.84 -6.91
N GLY A 160 -0.60 4.85 -6.30
CA GLY A 160 0.08 3.66 -5.79
C GLY A 160 -0.28 3.22 -4.35
N GLY A 161 -1.23 3.87 -3.67
CA GLY A 161 -1.65 3.43 -2.34
C GLY A 161 -0.64 3.68 -1.21
N LEU A 162 -0.71 2.84 -0.17
CA LEU A 162 0.06 2.96 1.06
C LEU A 162 0.98 1.74 1.26
N THR A 163 2.27 1.97 1.44
CA THR A 163 3.25 0.91 1.71
C THR A 163 3.88 1.09 3.08
N LEU A 164 3.83 0.07 3.94
CA LEU A 164 4.54 0.02 5.21
C LEU A 164 5.66 -1.01 5.14
N VAL A 165 6.85 -0.61 5.55
CA VAL A 165 8.06 -1.44 5.55
C VAL A 165 8.59 -1.58 6.97
N GLY A 166 8.69 -2.82 7.45
CA GLY A 166 9.08 -3.14 8.81
C GLY A 166 10.38 -3.95 8.92
N ASN A 167 10.70 -4.29 10.17
CA ASN A 167 11.90 -5.03 10.58
C ASN A 167 11.58 -6.43 11.14
N ALA A 168 10.36 -6.95 10.93
CA ALA A 168 9.98 -8.30 11.33
C ALA A 168 10.58 -9.37 10.41
N THR A 169 10.40 -10.64 10.77
CA THR A 169 10.90 -11.77 9.96
C THR A 169 10.07 -11.97 8.68
N THR A 170 10.74 -12.39 7.60
CA THR A 170 10.16 -12.81 6.31
C THR A 170 10.96 -14.00 5.78
N THR A 171 10.36 -14.85 4.94
CA THR A 171 11.10 -15.95 4.31
C THR A 171 12.16 -15.50 3.31
N GLU A 172 12.09 -14.25 2.83
CA GLU A 172 13.10 -13.66 1.94
C GLU A 172 14.38 -13.24 2.67
N GLY A 173 14.38 -13.30 4.01
CA GLY A 173 15.53 -13.03 4.85
C GLY A 173 15.60 -11.60 5.38
N VAL A 174 16.82 -11.15 5.70
CA VAL A 174 17.09 -9.81 6.23
C VAL A 174 17.51 -8.90 5.09
N ASP A 175 16.99 -7.68 5.11
CA ASP A 175 17.28 -6.64 4.10
C ASP A 175 16.97 -7.12 2.67
N ALA A 176 15.84 -7.80 2.51
CA ALA A 176 15.24 -8.12 1.23
C ALA A 176 14.78 -6.83 0.53
N VAL A 177 14.56 -6.92 -0.79
CA VAL A 177 14.18 -5.76 -1.62
C VAL A 177 12.74 -5.95 -2.07
N ALA A 178 11.86 -5.04 -1.65
CA ALA A 178 10.48 -4.98 -2.12
C ALA A 178 10.43 -4.70 -3.63
N GLU A 179 9.46 -5.30 -4.32
CA GLU A 179 9.25 -5.04 -5.75
C GLU A 179 8.81 -3.60 -6.01
N VAL A 180 8.06 -3.01 -5.07
CA VAL A 180 7.63 -1.62 -5.11
C VAL A 180 8.67 -0.71 -4.48
N GLY A 181 9.06 0.34 -5.20
CA GLY A 181 9.98 1.37 -4.72
C GLY A 181 11.43 0.93 -4.43
N GLY A 182 11.74 -0.37 -4.50
CA GLY A 182 13.05 -0.92 -4.14
C GLY A 182 13.37 -0.76 -2.64
N PHE A 183 12.33 -0.73 -1.79
CA PHE A 183 12.50 -0.53 -0.36
C PHE A 183 13.11 -1.76 0.32
N ILE A 184 13.89 -1.53 1.37
CA ILE A 184 14.56 -2.60 2.10
C ILE A 184 13.70 -3.06 3.28
N HIS A 185 13.22 -4.30 3.24
CA HIS A 185 12.37 -4.91 4.27
C HIS A 185 13.03 -6.13 4.92
N GLY A 186 12.40 -6.64 5.96
CA GLY A 186 12.83 -7.86 6.63
C GLY A 186 13.92 -7.63 7.66
N GLY A 187 13.92 -8.45 8.70
CA GLY A 187 14.78 -8.29 9.86
C GLY A 187 14.63 -9.43 10.85
N ASN A 188 14.71 -9.11 12.13
CA ASN A 188 14.69 -10.07 13.22
C ASN A 188 13.85 -9.62 14.42
N ASP A 189 13.04 -8.56 14.27
CA ASP A 189 12.20 -8.02 15.33
C ASP A 189 10.73 -8.17 14.98
N ASP A 190 10.15 -9.33 15.31
CA ASP A 190 8.73 -9.60 15.13
C ASP A 190 7.82 -8.70 15.99
N THR A 191 8.38 -7.89 16.88
CA THR A 191 7.65 -6.91 17.70
C THR A 191 7.85 -5.47 17.23
N ASP A 192 8.51 -5.28 16.08
CA ASP A 192 8.66 -3.98 15.43
C ASP A 192 7.31 -3.27 15.24
N SER A 193 7.36 -1.94 15.18
CA SER A 193 6.17 -1.09 15.04
C SER A 193 6.41 0.04 14.05
N SER A 194 5.69 -0.03 12.93
CA SER A 194 5.58 1.02 11.91
C SER A 194 4.54 2.08 12.27
N GLY A 195 3.95 2.02 13.48
CA GLY A 195 2.97 2.98 13.99
C GLY A 195 1.55 2.43 14.11
N SER A 196 0.55 3.24 13.74
CA SER A 196 -0.87 2.96 13.93
C SER A 196 -1.71 3.47 12.76
N ILE A 197 -2.62 2.63 12.26
CA ILE A 197 -3.63 2.98 11.27
C ILE A 197 -5.01 2.71 11.87
N LYS A 198 -5.83 3.76 12.00
CA LYS A 198 -7.19 3.68 12.56
C LYS A 198 -8.18 4.44 11.68
N ASN A 199 -9.30 3.78 11.31
CA ASN A 199 -10.42 4.36 10.55
C ASN A 199 -9.95 5.11 9.30
N LEU A 200 -9.33 4.36 8.38
CA LEU A 200 -8.84 4.84 7.10
C LEU A 200 -9.77 4.35 5.99
N VAL A 201 -10.21 5.27 5.14
CA VAL A 201 -10.80 4.93 3.83
C VAL A 201 -9.80 5.32 2.75
N ILE A 202 -9.43 4.34 1.93
CA ILE A 202 -8.49 4.51 0.83
C ILE A 202 -9.12 3.99 -0.48
N SER A 203 -9.02 4.78 -1.56
CA SER A 203 -9.63 4.40 -2.85
C SER A 203 -8.86 4.86 -4.07
N GLY A 204 -9.06 4.15 -5.18
CA GLY A 204 -8.42 4.42 -6.47
C GLY A 204 -6.93 4.03 -6.52
N THR A 205 -6.53 3.08 -5.68
CA THR A 205 -5.16 2.54 -5.64
C THR A 205 -4.93 1.51 -6.75
N GLY A 206 -3.76 0.89 -6.85
CA GLY A 206 -3.54 -0.15 -7.86
C GLY A 206 -2.61 0.23 -9.00
N ALA A 207 -1.76 1.26 -8.89
CA ALA A 207 -1.03 1.74 -10.07
C ALA A 207 -0.09 0.69 -10.70
N GLN A 208 -0.25 0.41 -11.99
CA GLN A 208 0.57 -0.58 -12.73
C GLN A 208 2.02 -0.12 -12.89
N ILE A 209 2.97 -0.92 -12.41
CA ILE A 209 4.40 -0.66 -12.55
C ILE A 209 4.93 -1.21 -13.87
N ASN A 210 4.68 -2.48 -14.12
CA ASN A 210 5.05 -3.18 -15.35
C ASN A 210 4.12 -4.39 -15.55
N SER A 211 4.34 -5.25 -16.55
CA SER A 211 3.45 -6.39 -16.83
C SER A 211 3.42 -7.48 -15.75
N GLU A 212 4.33 -7.42 -14.77
CA GLU A 212 4.52 -8.42 -13.72
C GLU A 212 4.34 -7.84 -12.30
N SER A 213 4.35 -6.52 -12.12
CA SER A 213 4.21 -5.87 -10.81
C SER A 213 3.29 -4.65 -10.86
N GLN A 214 2.63 -4.41 -9.74
CA GLN A 214 1.66 -3.35 -9.54
C GLN A 214 1.65 -2.95 -8.05
N TYR A 215 1.13 -1.76 -7.74
CA TYR A 215 0.98 -1.30 -6.36
C TYR A 215 -0.35 -1.76 -5.78
N ASN A 216 -0.41 -2.06 -4.48
CA ASN A 216 -1.66 -2.47 -3.82
C ASN A 216 -2.44 -1.28 -3.20
N GLY A 217 -3.59 -1.57 -2.61
CA GLY A 217 -4.26 -0.67 -1.68
C GLY A 217 -3.37 -0.37 -0.48
N ILE A 218 -3.05 -1.41 0.30
CA ILE A 218 -2.08 -1.32 1.39
C ILE A 218 -1.14 -2.53 1.38
N SER A 219 0.15 -2.29 1.23
CA SER A 219 1.19 -3.33 1.30
C SER A 219 1.90 -3.31 2.66
N PHE A 220 2.04 -4.47 3.27
CA PHE A 220 2.75 -4.67 4.54
C PHE A 220 3.99 -5.55 4.34
N TYR A 221 5.15 -4.92 4.12
CA TYR A 221 6.41 -5.62 3.97
C TYR A 221 7.09 -5.84 5.32
N ALA A 222 7.14 -7.09 5.78
CA ALA A 222 7.77 -7.51 7.04
C ALA A 222 7.38 -6.62 8.24
N VAL A 223 6.12 -6.21 8.31
CA VAL A 223 5.61 -5.34 9.37
C VAL A 223 5.42 -6.16 10.65
N GLY A 224 5.92 -5.63 11.77
CA GLY A 224 5.87 -6.31 13.06
C GLY A 224 4.54 -6.17 13.79
N SER A 225 4.32 -7.08 14.74
CA SER A 225 3.12 -7.18 15.59
C SER A 225 2.93 -6.00 16.54
N GLY A 226 3.92 -5.11 16.68
CA GLY A 226 3.78 -3.85 17.39
C GLY A 226 3.04 -2.76 16.62
N THR A 227 2.73 -2.99 15.33
CA THR A 227 1.95 -2.06 14.50
C THR A 227 0.46 -2.28 14.72
N VAL A 228 -0.30 -1.19 14.90
CA VAL A 228 -1.76 -1.26 15.03
C VAL A 228 -2.42 -1.02 13.68
N VAL A 229 -3.30 -1.93 13.26
CA VAL A 229 -4.03 -1.83 11.99
C VAL A 229 -5.51 -2.17 12.26
N GLU A 230 -6.36 -1.15 12.30
CA GLU A 230 -7.80 -1.34 12.61
C GLU A 230 -8.71 -0.40 11.81
N ASN A 231 -9.88 -0.91 11.43
CA ASN A 231 -10.93 -0.17 10.72
C ASN A 231 -10.38 0.43 9.41
N ILE A 232 -10.16 -0.42 8.41
CA ILE A 232 -9.65 0.02 7.10
C ILE A 232 -10.65 -0.38 6.02
N ALA A 233 -10.93 0.57 5.12
CA ALA A 233 -11.71 0.35 3.92
C ALA A 233 -10.82 0.60 2.71
N VAL A 234 -10.65 -0.42 1.86
CA VAL A 234 -9.97 -0.29 0.56
C VAL A 234 -11.01 -0.49 -0.52
N ILE A 235 -11.20 0.51 -1.38
CA ILE A 235 -12.32 0.56 -2.33
C ILE A 235 -11.80 0.87 -3.74
N ASN A 236 -12.24 0.08 -4.72
CA ASN A 236 -11.93 0.26 -6.14
C ASN A 236 -10.41 0.36 -6.41
N GLY A 237 -9.64 -0.62 -5.94
CA GLY A 237 -8.22 -0.77 -6.31
C GLY A 237 -8.07 -1.59 -7.60
N ALA A 238 -7.11 -1.24 -8.46
CA ALA A 238 -6.80 -2.04 -9.66
C ALA A 238 -5.95 -3.29 -9.36
N ASP A 239 -5.59 -3.47 -8.09
CA ASP A 239 -4.77 -4.54 -7.56
C ASP A 239 -5.30 -4.90 -6.17
N ASP A 240 -4.50 -5.59 -5.38
CA ASP A 240 -4.91 -6.11 -4.08
C ASP A 240 -5.48 -5.06 -3.13
N GLY A 241 -6.45 -5.49 -2.32
CA GLY A 241 -6.96 -4.68 -1.22
C GLY A 241 -5.89 -4.45 -0.17
N VAL A 242 -5.45 -5.54 0.44
CA VAL A 242 -4.29 -5.57 1.33
C VAL A 242 -3.41 -6.75 0.97
N GLU A 243 -2.10 -6.55 1.01
CA GLU A 243 -1.13 -7.63 0.79
C GLU A 243 -0.07 -7.67 1.89
N PHE A 244 0.17 -8.86 2.42
CA PHE A 244 1.18 -9.11 3.45
C PHE A 244 2.40 -9.85 2.87
N PHE A 245 3.54 -9.16 2.81
CA PHE A 245 4.81 -9.74 2.42
C PHE A 245 5.62 -10.09 3.67
N GLY A 246 5.38 -11.28 4.21
CA GLY A 246 6.00 -11.71 5.46
C GLY A 246 5.54 -10.91 6.67
N GLY A 247 6.31 -10.94 7.75
CA GLY A 247 6.00 -10.21 8.98
C GLY A 247 4.94 -10.86 9.86
N THR A 248 4.60 -10.15 10.93
CA THR A 248 3.77 -10.66 12.04
C THR A 248 2.61 -9.72 12.39
N VAL A 249 2.45 -8.63 11.63
CA VAL A 249 1.36 -7.67 11.81
C VAL A 249 0.01 -8.37 11.70
N SER A 250 -0.94 -7.92 12.52
CA SER A 250 -2.32 -8.37 12.50
C SER A 250 -3.23 -7.17 12.26
N ALA A 251 -4.37 -7.39 11.61
CA ALA A 251 -5.32 -6.33 11.32
C ALA A 251 -6.74 -6.71 11.77
N SER A 252 -7.58 -5.71 12.04
CA SER A 252 -8.97 -5.93 12.41
C SER A 252 -9.95 -4.97 11.74
N ASN A 253 -11.15 -5.45 11.44
CA ASN A 253 -12.23 -4.70 10.79
C ASN A 253 -11.78 -4.16 9.42
N LEU A 254 -11.67 -5.07 8.45
CA LEU A 254 -11.32 -4.75 7.07
C LEU A 254 -12.59 -4.79 6.20
N TYR A 255 -12.83 -3.71 5.47
CA TYR A 255 -13.84 -3.64 4.42
C TYR A 255 -13.13 -3.50 3.07
N LEU A 256 -13.37 -4.44 2.17
CA LEU A 256 -12.63 -4.54 0.90
C LEU A 256 -13.66 -4.63 -0.21
N GLU A 257 -13.70 -3.64 -1.08
CA GLU A 257 -14.74 -3.51 -2.09
C GLU A 257 -14.15 -3.32 -3.48
N ASN A 258 -14.50 -4.25 -4.37
CA ASN A 258 -14.17 -4.20 -5.80
C ASN A 258 -12.67 -3.96 -6.08
N ASN A 259 -11.79 -4.64 -5.35
CA ASN A 259 -10.41 -4.83 -5.74
C ASN A 259 -10.35 -5.71 -7.01
N GLU A 260 -9.58 -5.31 -8.01
CA GLU A 260 -9.54 -6.01 -9.31
C GLU A 260 -8.64 -7.25 -9.29
N ASP A 261 -7.67 -7.36 -8.38
CA ASP A 261 -6.93 -8.60 -8.15
C ASP A 261 -7.48 -9.31 -6.89
N ASP A 262 -6.74 -9.37 -5.79
CA ASP A 262 -7.13 -10.11 -4.59
C ASP A 262 -7.51 -9.20 -3.42
N ALA A 263 -8.63 -9.48 -2.75
CA ALA A 263 -9.04 -8.60 -1.65
C ALA A 263 -8.04 -8.67 -0.46
N VAL A 264 -7.65 -9.88 -0.07
CA VAL A 264 -6.59 -10.14 0.91
C VAL A 264 -5.58 -11.10 0.28
N ASP A 265 -4.33 -10.70 0.14
CA ASP A 265 -3.24 -11.58 -0.28
C ASP A 265 -2.13 -11.65 0.77
N TRP A 266 -1.40 -12.75 0.78
CA TRP A 266 -0.14 -12.84 1.47
C TRP A 266 0.84 -13.78 0.79
N THR A 267 2.10 -13.43 1.01
CA THR A 267 3.26 -14.22 0.61
C THR A 267 4.37 -14.08 1.66
N GLU A 268 5.55 -14.57 1.32
CA GLU A 268 6.79 -14.53 2.11
C GLU A 268 6.65 -14.99 3.58
N GLY A 269 5.71 -15.90 3.82
CA GLY A 269 5.50 -16.54 5.12
C GLY A 269 4.95 -15.62 6.21
N TRP A 270 4.09 -14.66 5.85
CA TRP A 270 3.29 -13.94 6.84
C TRP A 270 2.61 -14.91 7.83
N ASN A 271 2.54 -14.53 9.10
CA ASN A 271 2.01 -15.41 10.17
C ASN A 271 1.06 -14.66 11.12
N GLY A 272 0.52 -13.52 10.68
CA GLY A 272 -0.39 -12.70 11.44
C GLY A 272 -1.82 -13.21 11.47
N THR A 273 -2.71 -12.35 11.97
CA THR A 273 -4.15 -12.62 12.04
C THR A 273 -4.93 -11.45 11.47
N VAL A 274 -5.91 -11.73 10.60
CA VAL A 274 -6.96 -10.76 10.24
C VAL A 274 -8.27 -11.15 10.93
N THR A 275 -8.92 -10.18 11.57
CA THR A 275 -10.17 -10.39 12.32
C THR A 275 -11.27 -9.46 11.81
N ASN A 276 -12.48 -9.99 11.60
CA ASN A 276 -13.63 -9.27 11.03
C ASN A 276 -13.30 -8.67 9.67
N VAL A 277 -13.39 -9.48 8.62
CA VAL A 277 -13.17 -9.06 7.24
C VAL A 277 -14.48 -9.17 6.47
N TYR A 278 -14.81 -8.14 5.70
CA TYR A 278 -15.93 -8.13 4.78
C TYR A 278 -15.46 -7.75 3.38
N VAL A 279 -15.48 -8.73 2.47
CA VAL A 279 -15.16 -8.55 1.06
C VAL A 279 -16.45 -8.46 0.24
N ASN A 280 -16.60 -7.40 -0.56
CA ASN A 280 -17.75 -7.15 -1.42
C ASN A 280 -17.33 -7.04 -2.89
N HIS A 281 -17.72 -8.03 -3.70
CA HIS A 281 -17.46 -8.05 -5.14
C HIS A 281 -18.75 -7.87 -5.94
N THR A 282 -18.88 -6.69 -6.55
CA THR A 282 -19.98 -6.33 -7.45
C THR A 282 -19.54 -6.13 -8.90
N ILE A 283 -18.23 -6.16 -9.14
CA ILE A 283 -17.61 -6.12 -10.46
C ILE A 283 -17.34 -7.53 -10.99
N ALA A 284 -17.09 -7.64 -12.30
CA ALA A 284 -16.64 -8.88 -12.94
C ALA A 284 -15.12 -8.85 -13.15
N ASN A 285 -14.52 -10.02 -13.36
CA ASN A 285 -13.09 -10.21 -13.64
C ASN A 285 -12.13 -9.78 -12.51
N PHE A 286 -12.61 -9.70 -11.26
CA PHE A 286 -11.69 -9.73 -10.12
C PHE A 286 -11.00 -11.10 -10.02
N SER A 287 -9.86 -11.21 -9.34
CA SER A 287 -9.18 -12.49 -9.12
C SER A 287 -9.84 -13.28 -8.00
N THR A 288 -9.61 -12.90 -6.73
CA THR A 288 -10.13 -13.65 -5.57
C THR A 288 -10.48 -12.79 -4.34
N ALA A 289 -11.17 -13.40 -3.37
CA ALA A 289 -11.34 -12.78 -2.05
C ALA A 289 -10.13 -13.03 -1.13
N VAL A 290 -9.46 -14.16 -1.31
CA VAL A 290 -8.21 -14.50 -0.63
C VAL A 290 -7.30 -15.19 -1.63
N GLU A 291 -6.11 -14.62 -1.83
CA GLU A 291 -4.97 -15.31 -2.40
C GLU A 291 -3.94 -15.59 -1.30
N ALA A 292 -3.13 -16.63 -1.53
CA ALA A 292 -2.11 -17.06 -0.60
C ALA A 292 -0.99 -17.81 -1.34
N ASP A 293 0.24 -17.32 -1.25
CA ASP A 293 1.42 -17.96 -1.85
C ASP A 293 2.53 -18.23 -0.82
N GLY A 294 3.47 -19.09 -1.20
CA GLY A 294 4.71 -19.30 -0.48
C GLY A 294 4.60 -20.29 0.67
N ALA A 295 5.33 -20.00 1.75
CA ALA A 295 5.43 -20.88 2.91
C ALA A 295 4.18 -20.79 3.79
N ASN A 296 3.60 -21.94 4.12
CA ASN A 296 2.49 -22.01 5.06
C ASN A 296 2.97 -21.86 6.51
N ASN A 297 2.87 -20.64 7.04
CA ASN A 297 3.11 -20.31 8.44
C ASN A 297 1.82 -20.16 9.26
N ASP A 298 0.73 -20.78 8.79
CA ASP A 298 -0.61 -20.75 9.42
C ASP A 298 -1.14 -19.33 9.74
N PRO A 299 -1.22 -18.41 8.76
CA PRO A 299 -2.04 -17.21 8.89
C PRO A 299 -3.44 -17.52 9.40
N LYS A 300 -4.01 -16.60 10.18
CA LYS A 300 -5.34 -16.79 10.78
C LYS A 300 -6.34 -15.77 10.28
N LEU A 301 -7.51 -16.25 9.91
CA LEU A 301 -8.63 -15.42 9.48
C LEU A 301 -9.82 -15.71 10.38
N VAL A 302 -10.22 -14.72 11.19
CA VAL A 302 -11.28 -14.86 12.20
C VAL A 302 -12.46 -13.98 11.81
N ASN A 303 -13.65 -14.56 11.68
CA ASN A 303 -14.85 -13.88 11.16
C ASN A 303 -14.59 -13.29 9.78
N PHE A 304 -14.53 -14.15 8.77
CA PHE A 304 -14.27 -13.75 7.39
C PHE A 304 -15.54 -13.91 6.57
N THR A 305 -16.01 -12.82 5.98
CA THR A 305 -17.15 -12.81 5.05
C THR A 305 -16.70 -12.33 3.69
N ALA A 306 -17.00 -13.09 2.65
CA ALA A 306 -16.87 -12.64 1.28
C ALA A 306 -18.15 -12.89 0.50
N VAL A 307 -18.61 -11.88 -0.23
CA VAL A 307 -19.83 -11.92 -1.04
C VAL A 307 -19.50 -11.47 -2.45
N SER A 308 -19.92 -12.25 -3.44
CA SER A 308 -19.84 -11.88 -4.85
C SER A 308 -21.22 -11.91 -5.51
N THR A 309 -21.52 -10.91 -6.34
CA THR A 309 -22.75 -10.90 -7.16
C THR A 309 -22.51 -11.36 -8.60
N THR A 310 -21.25 -11.64 -8.97
CA THR A 310 -20.82 -11.90 -10.35
C THR A 310 -20.16 -13.27 -10.54
N GLY A 311 -20.01 -14.06 -9.47
CA GLY A 311 -19.32 -15.35 -9.51
C GLY A 311 -17.86 -15.24 -9.07
N GLY A 312 -16.94 -15.91 -9.76
CA GLY A 312 -15.50 -15.84 -9.49
C GLY A 312 -14.99 -16.92 -8.52
N THR A 313 -13.77 -16.73 -8.05
CA THR A 313 -13.10 -17.60 -7.07
C THR A 313 -13.04 -16.89 -5.71
N ALA A 314 -13.44 -17.58 -4.64
CA ALA A 314 -13.37 -17.02 -3.29
C ALA A 314 -11.95 -17.15 -2.74
N LEU A 315 -11.50 -18.38 -2.50
CA LEU A 315 -10.20 -18.65 -1.88
C LEU A 315 -9.31 -19.38 -2.88
N GLN A 316 -8.13 -18.83 -3.16
CA GLN A 316 -7.10 -19.48 -3.97
C GLN A 316 -5.81 -19.60 -3.17
N PHE A 317 -5.25 -20.81 -3.15
CA PHE A 317 -3.98 -21.10 -2.49
C PHE A 317 -3.00 -21.67 -3.51
N LYS A 318 -1.83 -21.04 -3.58
CA LYS A 318 -0.70 -21.43 -4.44
C LYS A 318 0.32 -22.24 -3.64
N LYS A 319 1.12 -23.03 -4.36
CA LYS A 319 2.17 -23.91 -3.83
C LYS A 319 1.69 -24.72 -2.61
N GLU A 320 2.38 -24.56 -1.48
CA GLU A 320 2.07 -25.22 -0.20
C GLU A 320 1.42 -24.27 0.81
N SER A 321 1.01 -23.06 0.39
CA SER A 321 0.41 -22.07 1.28
C SER A 321 -0.88 -22.59 1.93
N GLY A 322 -1.33 -21.92 2.98
CA GLY A 322 -2.46 -22.35 3.80
C GLY A 322 -2.86 -21.31 4.83
N ALA A 323 -3.92 -21.60 5.56
CA ALA A 323 -4.46 -20.74 6.61
C ALA A 323 -5.42 -21.48 7.52
N SER A 324 -5.65 -20.91 8.70
CA SER A 324 -6.70 -21.32 9.63
C SER A 324 -7.80 -20.27 9.70
N PHE A 325 -8.98 -20.65 9.23
CA PHE A 325 -10.22 -19.88 9.34
C PHE A 325 -11.02 -20.30 10.57
N SER A 326 -11.53 -19.30 11.29
CA SER A 326 -12.62 -19.49 12.24
C SER A 326 -13.79 -18.60 11.84
N ASN A 327 -14.98 -19.19 11.70
CA ASN A 327 -16.18 -18.51 11.20
C ASN A 327 -16.00 -17.93 9.78
N LEU A 328 -15.88 -18.81 8.79
CA LEU A 328 -15.87 -18.45 7.37
C LEU A 328 -17.30 -18.37 6.81
N TYR A 329 -17.59 -17.32 6.07
CA TYR A 329 -18.81 -17.17 5.29
C TYR A 329 -18.49 -16.76 3.84
N LEU A 330 -18.86 -17.60 2.87
CA LEU A 330 -18.71 -17.32 1.44
C LEU A 330 -20.05 -17.39 0.72
N GLU A 331 -20.38 -16.38 -0.10
CA GLU A 331 -21.63 -16.34 -0.86
C GLU A 331 -21.43 -15.84 -2.29
N GLY A 332 -22.10 -16.50 -3.24
CA GLY A 332 -22.20 -16.04 -4.62
C GLY A 332 -20.99 -16.34 -5.53
N TYR A 333 -19.94 -16.96 -4.99
CA TYR A 333 -18.78 -17.42 -5.76
C TYR A 333 -19.09 -18.69 -6.56
N THR A 334 -18.47 -18.80 -7.75
CA THR A 334 -18.55 -20.02 -8.57
C THR A 334 -17.57 -21.10 -8.09
N THR A 335 -16.43 -20.69 -7.55
CA THR A 335 -15.40 -21.58 -6.98
C THR A 335 -15.11 -21.13 -5.55
N ASN A 336 -15.37 -22.00 -4.56
CA ASN A 336 -15.13 -21.64 -3.15
C ASN A 336 -13.66 -21.79 -2.76
N VAL A 337 -13.01 -22.88 -3.16
CA VAL A 337 -11.61 -23.17 -2.84
C VAL A 337 -10.91 -23.70 -4.08
N ASP A 338 -9.80 -23.08 -4.44
CA ASP A 338 -8.92 -23.46 -5.54
C ASP A 338 -7.48 -23.67 -5.04
N MET A 339 -6.94 -24.87 -5.22
CA MET A 339 -5.53 -25.16 -4.94
C MET A 339 -4.76 -25.08 -6.26
N LYS A 340 -4.40 -23.87 -6.68
CA LYS A 340 -3.93 -23.56 -8.05
C LYS A 340 -2.75 -24.41 -8.50
N ASP A 341 -1.80 -24.66 -7.60
CA ASP A 341 -0.60 -25.47 -7.88
C ASP A 341 -0.68 -26.90 -7.29
N GLY A 342 -1.86 -27.35 -6.91
CA GLY A 342 -2.08 -28.71 -6.41
C GLY A 342 -1.63 -28.98 -4.97
N GLY A 343 -1.48 -27.93 -4.16
CA GLY A 343 -1.26 -28.06 -2.71
C GLY A 343 -2.37 -28.85 -2.00
N ALA A 344 -2.08 -29.34 -0.79
CA ALA A 344 -3.03 -30.16 -0.04
C ALA A 344 -4.14 -29.30 0.60
N LEU A 345 -5.41 -29.69 0.42
CA LEU A 345 -6.55 -29.04 1.10
C LEU A 345 -6.44 -29.06 2.63
N SER A 346 -5.67 -29.99 3.20
CA SER A 346 -5.38 -30.03 4.64
C SER A 346 -4.55 -28.85 5.14
N ASN A 347 -3.96 -28.06 4.24
CA ASN A 347 -3.26 -26.81 4.55
C ASN A 347 -4.24 -25.69 4.93
N ILE A 348 -5.52 -25.85 4.57
CA ILE A 348 -6.59 -24.92 4.90
C ILE A 348 -7.47 -25.56 5.97
N LYS A 349 -7.50 -24.96 7.16
CA LYS A 349 -8.39 -25.37 8.25
C LYS A 349 -9.57 -24.42 8.31
N ILE A 350 -10.79 -24.94 8.30
CA ILE A 350 -12.02 -24.16 8.45
C ILE A 350 -12.76 -24.72 9.65
N ASP A 351 -12.81 -23.93 10.73
CA ASP A 351 -13.35 -24.33 12.03
C ASP A 351 -12.78 -25.68 12.54
N GLY A 352 -11.48 -25.89 12.27
CA GLY A 352 -10.72 -27.07 12.68
C GLY A 352 -10.82 -28.28 11.75
N ALA A 353 -11.64 -28.23 10.69
CA ALA A 353 -11.73 -29.27 9.66
C ALA A 353 -10.89 -28.90 8.42
N ASP A 354 -10.43 -29.91 7.68
CA ASP A 354 -9.79 -29.68 6.37
C ASP A 354 -10.81 -29.07 5.39
N ALA A 355 -10.37 -28.11 4.57
CA ALA A 355 -11.20 -27.55 3.52
C ALA A 355 -11.57 -28.60 2.47
N THR A 356 -12.63 -28.32 1.72
CA THR A 356 -13.05 -29.08 0.54
C THR A 356 -13.41 -28.12 -0.59
N THR A 357 -13.17 -28.51 -1.84
CA THR A 357 -13.49 -27.67 -3.02
C THR A 357 -14.99 -27.46 -3.23
N GLY A 358 -15.82 -28.43 -2.80
CA GLY A 358 -17.29 -28.39 -2.90
C GLY A 358 -18.00 -28.13 -1.57
N GLY A 359 -17.29 -27.65 -0.56
CA GLY A 359 -17.87 -27.36 0.76
C GLY A 359 -18.90 -26.24 0.71
N ASP A 360 -19.95 -26.36 1.54
CA ASP A 360 -20.89 -25.28 1.80
C ASP A 360 -20.34 -24.38 2.90
N TYR A 361 -19.84 -23.21 2.51
CA TYR A 361 -19.28 -22.21 3.40
C TYR A 361 -20.26 -21.08 3.71
N THR A 362 -21.56 -21.31 3.61
CA THR A 362 -22.61 -20.36 4.05
C THR A 362 -23.06 -20.59 5.50
N THR A 363 -22.39 -21.51 6.21
CA THR A 363 -22.79 -21.94 7.57
C THR A 363 -22.23 -21.07 8.69
N GLY A 364 -21.20 -20.27 8.41
CA GLY A 364 -20.72 -19.23 9.32
C GLY A 364 -21.76 -18.12 9.54
N SER A 365 -21.47 -17.23 10.48
CA SER A 365 -22.20 -15.98 10.65
C SER A 365 -21.54 -14.89 9.81
N LYS A 366 -22.32 -14.24 8.95
CA LYS A 366 -21.88 -13.02 8.25
C LYS A 366 -21.38 -11.99 9.26
N VAL A 367 -20.25 -11.36 8.94
CA VAL A 367 -19.78 -10.17 9.65
C VAL A 367 -20.84 -9.08 9.51
N ASP A 368 -21.30 -8.53 10.63
CA ASP A 368 -22.26 -7.44 10.66
C ASP A 368 -21.52 -6.10 10.52
N ILE A 369 -21.63 -5.52 9.33
CA ILE A 369 -21.02 -4.22 9.00
C ILE A 369 -22.01 -3.05 9.20
N SER A 370 -23.21 -3.28 9.73
CA SER A 370 -24.21 -2.20 9.88
C SER A 370 -23.79 -1.07 10.80
N ALA A 371 -22.82 -1.32 11.69
CA ALA A 371 -22.21 -0.31 12.56
C ALA A 371 -20.99 0.38 11.92
N TRP A 372 -20.48 -0.08 10.78
CA TRP A 372 -19.29 0.47 10.13
C TRP A 372 -19.63 1.66 9.25
N SER A 373 -20.27 2.70 9.81
CA SER A 373 -20.66 3.88 9.03
C SER A 373 -19.49 4.62 8.38
N TRP A 374 -18.28 4.40 8.87
CA TRP A 374 -17.05 5.00 8.35
C TRP A 374 -16.68 4.53 6.94
N ILE A 375 -17.17 3.37 6.48
CA ILE A 375 -16.89 2.84 5.13
C ILE A 375 -17.52 3.70 4.01
N GLU A 376 -18.53 4.51 4.35
CA GLU A 376 -19.24 5.38 3.42
C GLU A 376 -18.52 6.73 3.20
N ALA A 377 -17.39 6.97 3.88
CA ALA A 377 -16.66 8.21 3.74
C ALA A 377 -15.85 8.26 2.43
N ALA A 378 -16.12 9.25 1.60
CA ALA A 378 -15.37 9.57 0.38
C ALA A 378 -14.89 11.03 0.41
N LEU A 379 -14.17 11.51 -0.63
CA LEU A 379 -13.58 12.87 -0.77
C LEU A 379 -14.56 14.04 -0.88
#